data_AF-A0A1J5P2S5-F1
#
_entry.id   AF-A0A1J5P2S5-F1
#
_cell.length_a   1.000
_cell.length_b   1.000
_cell.length_c   1.000
_cell.angle_alpha   90.00
_cell.angle_beta   90.00
_cell.angle_gamma   90.00
#
_symmetry.space_group_name_H-M   'P 1'
#
loop_
_entity.id
_entity.type
_entity.pdbx_description
1 polymer ?
#
loop_
_entity_poly.entity_id
_entity_poly.type
_entity_poly.pdbx_seq_one_letter_code
_entity_poly.pdbx_strand_id
1 'polypeptide(L)'
;MSRTDENGGYAFKTVRPAAYPAAPGRWRPAHIHFQVTSKYEQLVTQMYFKGDKYNESDAWLNSASRKELLITDPAPVAGKEPGAQEVTFDIIITRG
;
A
#
# COMPACT_ATOMS: atom_id res chain seq x y z
N MET A 1 3.99 8.90 -14.30
CA MET A 1 4.90 8.01 -13.55
C MET A 1 5.80 8.89 -12.71
N SER A 2 5.95 8.60 -11.42
CA SER A 2 6.91 9.30 -10.55
C SER A 2 8.22 8.52 -10.54
N ARG A 3 9.35 9.21 -10.35
CA ARG A 3 10.67 8.59 -10.20
C ARG A 3 11.11 8.76 -8.75
N THR A 4 11.79 7.76 -8.21
CA THR A 4 12.46 7.91 -6.93
C THR A 4 13.55 8.97 -7.02
N ASP A 5 13.86 9.61 -5.89
CA ASP A 5 15.03 10.48 -5.77
C ASP A 5 16.35 9.69 -5.73
N GLU A 6 17.47 10.40 -5.57
CA GLU A 6 18.82 9.82 -5.51
C GLU A 6 19.05 8.89 -4.31
N ASN A 7 18.24 9.03 -3.26
CA ASN A 7 18.28 8.19 -2.05
C ASN A 7 17.24 7.06 -2.11
N GLY A 8 16.51 6.92 -3.22
CA GLY A 8 15.46 5.91 -3.40
C GLY A 8 14.10 6.32 -2.82
N GLY A 9 13.97 7.54 -2.29
CA GLY A 9 12.74 8.07 -1.72
C GLY A 9 11.67 8.33 -2.78
N TYR A 10 10.40 8.17 -2.40
CA TYR A 10 9.25 8.56 -3.22
C TYR A 10 8.14 9.11 -2.33
N ALA A 11 7.32 10.00 -2.90
CA ALA A 11 6.15 10.52 -2.22
C ALA A 11 5.05 10.87 -3.23
N PHE A 12 3.80 10.69 -2.81
CA PHE A 12 2.64 11.21 -3.51
C PHE A 12 1.54 11.52 -2.50
N LYS A 13 0.70 12.50 -2.82
CA LYS A 13 -0.51 12.83 -2.05
C LYS A 13 -1.72 12.27 -2.77
N THR A 14 -2.57 11.56 -2.03
CA THR A 14 -3.81 10.99 -2.56
C THR A 14 -4.90 10.96 -1.49
N VAL A 15 -6.12 10.61 -1.90
CA VAL A 15 -7.22 10.29 -0.98
C VAL A 15 -7.11 8.83 -0.57
N ARG A 16 -7.32 8.53 0.71
CA ARG A 16 -7.39 7.14 1.19
C ARG A 16 -8.55 6.42 0.48
N PRO A 17 -8.29 5.31 -0.24
CA PRO A 17 -9.35 4.58 -0.93
C PRO A 17 -10.32 3.95 0.07
N ALA A 18 -11.56 3.71 -0.38
CA ALA A 18 -12.53 2.92 0.36
C ALA A 18 -12.39 1.43 0.01
N ALA A 19 -12.82 0.55 0.92
CA ALA A 19 -13.06 -0.85 0.62
C ALA A 19 -14.20 -0.99 -0.42
N TYR A 20 -14.15 -2.04 -1.24
CA TYR A 20 -15.13 -2.26 -2.31
C TYR A 20 -15.51 -3.73 -2.50
N PRO A 21 -16.72 -4.04 -3.01
CA PRO A 21 -17.13 -5.41 -3.30
C PRO A 21 -16.41 -5.95 -4.55
N ALA A 22 -15.82 -7.15 -4.44
CA ALA A 22 -15.21 -7.84 -5.58
C ALA A 22 -16.03 -9.04 -6.09
N ALA A 23 -16.89 -9.60 -5.25
CA ALA A 23 -17.84 -10.65 -5.58
C ALA A 23 -18.96 -10.69 -4.52
N PRO A 24 -20.07 -11.44 -4.73
CA PRO A 24 -21.10 -11.58 -3.70
C PRO A 24 -20.51 -12.03 -2.36
N GLY A 25 -20.72 -11.22 -1.32
CA GLY A 25 -20.18 -11.46 0.03
C GLY A 25 -18.66 -11.29 0.19
N ARG A 26 -17.93 -10.87 -0.85
CA ARG A 26 -16.47 -10.67 -0.80
C ARG A 26 -16.11 -9.22 -1.04
N TRP A 27 -15.35 -8.68 -0.10
CA TRP A 27 -14.88 -7.30 -0.11
C TRP A 27 -13.38 -7.26 -0.19
N ARG A 28 -12.85 -6.33 -0.98
CA ARG A 28 -11.45 -5.95 -0.93
C ARG A 28 -11.30 -4.84 0.12
N PRO A 29 -10.30 -4.91 1.02
CA PRO A 29 -9.97 -3.82 1.92
C PRO A 29 -9.52 -2.59 1.11
N ALA A 30 -9.45 -1.43 1.75
CA ALA A 30 -8.78 -0.28 1.16
C ALA A 30 -7.34 -0.66 0.81
N HIS A 31 -6.94 -0.43 -0.45
CA HIS A 31 -5.56 -0.70 -0.92
C HIS A 31 -5.13 0.25 -2.02
N ILE A 32 -3.82 0.44 -2.15
CA ILE A 32 -3.18 1.18 -3.23
C ILE A 32 -2.31 0.22 -4.04
N HIS A 33 -2.51 0.20 -5.35
CA HIS A 33 -1.66 -0.58 -6.26
C HIS A 33 -0.33 0.12 -6.51
N PHE A 34 0.74 -0.67 -6.49
CA PHE A 34 2.08 -0.23 -6.85
C PHE A 34 2.61 -1.08 -8.00
N GLN A 35 3.15 -0.41 -9.02
CA GLN A 35 4.01 -1.01 -10.03
C GLN A 35 5.36 -0.30 -9.94
N VAL A 36 6.39 -1.03 -9.54
CA VAL A 36 7.74 -0.51 -9.34
C VAL A 36 8.69 -1.21 -10.30
N THR A 37 9.36 -0.42 -11.14
CA THR A 37 10.37 -0.92 -12.07
C THR A 37 11.74 -0.52 -11.57
N SER A 38 12.59 -1.51 -11.31
CA SER A 38 14.00 -1.30 -10.96
C SER A 38 14.91 -1.63 -12.15
N LYS A 39 16.23 -1.52 -11.96
CA LYS A 39 17.23 -1.99 -12.92
C LYS A 39 17.19 -3.52 -13.13
N TYR A 40 16.71 -4.28 -12.16
CA TYR A 40 16.79 -5.74 -12.16
C TYR A 40 15.45 -6.38 -12.48
N GLU A 41 14.40 -5.96 -11.78
CA GLU A 41 13.08 -6.58 -11.85
C GLU A 41 11.97 -5.54 -11.75
N GLN A 42 10.77 -5.94 -12.20
CA GLN A 42 9.52 -5.23 -11.96
C GLN A 42 8.72 -5.95 -10.87
N LEU A 43 8.24 -5.19 -9.90
CA LEU A 43 7.34 -5.65 -8.85
C LEU A 43 5.96 -5.01 -9.03
N VAL A 44 4.91 -5.83 -9.07
CA VAL A 44 3.53 -5.38 -8.90
C VAL A 44 3.04 -5.85 -7.54
N THR A 45 2.61 -4.91 -6.70
CA THR A 45 2.16 -5.20 -5.33
C THR A 45 1.03 -4.27 -4.91
N GLN A 46 0.52 -4.46 -3.70
CA GLN A 46 -0.57 -3.71 -3.10
C GLN A 46 -0.21 -3.32 -1.67
N MET A 47 -0.42 -2.05 -1.32
CA MET A 47 -0.32 -1.53 0.05
C MET A 47 -1.71 -1.52 0.68
N TYR A 48 -1.82 -1.97 1.92
CA TYR A 48 -3.03 -2.07 2.73
C TYR A 48 -2.92 -1.17 3.97
N PHE A 49 -4.05 -0.91 4.62
CA PHE A 49 -4.10 -0.05 5.80
C PHE A 49 -4.42 -0.86 7.05
N LYS A 50 -3.70 -0.60 8.15
CA LYS A 50 -3.99 -1.17 9.47
C LYS A 50 -5.39 -0.77 9.93
N GLY A 51 -6.08 -1.72 10.56
CA GLY A 51 -7.44 -1.52 11.08
C GLY A 51 -8.55 -1.66 10.05
N ASP A 52 -8.25 -1.96 8.78
CA ASP A 52 -9.30 -2.31 7.82
C ASP A 52 -9.90 -3.67 8.17
N LYS A 53 -11.23 -3.70 8.40
CA LYS A 53 -11.98 -4.89 8.83
C LYS A 53 -11.96 -6.03 7.79
N TYR A 54 -11.65 -5.75 6.53
CA TYR A 54 -11.62 -6.77 5.49
C TYR A 54 -10.25 -7.43 5.32
N ASN A 55 -9.19 -6.93 5.98
CA ASN A 55 -7.85 -7.52 5.88
C ASN A 55 -7.82 -9.01 6.27
N GLU A 56 -8.58 -9.41 7.29
CA GLU A 56 -8.61 -10.79 7.76
C GLU A 56 -9.26 -11.76 6.75
N SER A 57 -10.14 -11.26 5.87
CA SER A 57 -10.90 -12.08 4.93
C SER A 57 -10.42 -11.97 3.48
N ASP A 58 -9.50 -11.05 3.17
CA ASP A 58 -9.04 -10.79 1.81
C ASP A 58 -8.08 -11.87 1.30
N ALA A 59 -8.46 -12.56 0.22
CA ALA A 59 -7.66 -13.66 -0.33
C ALA A 59 -6.32 -13.22 -0.93
N TRP A 60 -6.19 -11.96 -1.39
CA TRP A 60 -4.96 -11.46 -2.01
C TRP A 60 -3.93 -11.01 -0.98
N LEU A 61 -4.36 -10.36 0.10
CA LEU A 61 -3.50 -10.04 1.23
C LEU A 61 -3.03 -11.33 1.93
N ASN A 62 -3.95 -12.28 2.15
CA ASN A 62 -3.64 -13.51 2.88
C ASN A 62 -2.88 -14.56 2.05
N SER A 63 -2.66 -14.36 0.75
CA SER A 63 -1.77 -15.21 -0.05
C SER A 63 -0.30 -14.83 0.07
N ALA A 64 0.01 -13.63 0.60
CA ALA A 64 1.37 -13.19 0.81
C ALA A 64 2.02 -13.88 2.02
N SER A 65 3.24 -14.39 1.86
CA SER A 65 4.01 -15.04 2.93
C SER A 65 4.41 -14.08 4.06
N ARG A 66 4.63 -12.80 3.73
CA ARG A 66 4.95 -11.71 4.67
C ARG A 66 3.96 -10.56 4.55
N LYS A 67 2.69 -10.85 4.78
CA LYS A 67 1.58 -9.90 4.61
C LYS A 67 1.69 -8.67 5.54
N GLU A 68 2.36 -8.80 6.68
CA GLU A 68 2.66 -7.72 7.60
C GLU A 68 3.48 -6.59 6.97
N LEU A 69 4.31 -6.89 5.96
CA LEU A 69 5.06 -5.88 5.20
C LEU A 69 4.18 -5.09 4.20
N LEU A 70 2.96 -5.57 3.93
CA LEU A 70 2.02 -4.93 3.03
C LEU A 70 1.04 -4.02 3.77
N ILE A 71 0.97 -4.09 5.10
CA ILE A 71 0.01 -3.35 5.93
C ILE A 71 0.71 -2.16 6.59
N THR A 72 0.31 -0.94 6.22
CA THR A 72 0.87 0.30 6.78
C THR A 72 0.00 0.86 7.89
N ASP A 73 0.62 1.55 8.85
CA ASP A 73 -0.07 2.20 9.97
C ASP A 73 -0.18 3.72 9.71
N PRO A 74 -1.39 4.24 9.41
CA PRO A 74 -1.56 5.65 9.10
C PRO A 74 -1.45 6.52 10.36
N ALA A 75 -0.52 7.48 10.35
CA ALA A 75 -0.35 8.44 11.42
C ALA A 75 -0.96 9.80 11.05
N PRO A 76 -1.59 10.54 11.98
CA PRO A 76 -1.96 11.93 11.76
C PRO A 76 -0.72 12.78 11.44
N VAL A 77 -0.83 13.71 10.49
CA VAL A 77 0.26 14.61 10.11
C VAL A 77 -0.13 16.07 10.33
N ALA A 78 0.69 16.78 11.12
CA ALA A 78 0.49 18.21 11.38
C ALA A 78 0.96 19.07 10.20
N GLY A 79 0.38 20.27 10.07
CA GLY A 79 0.76 21.22 9.01
C GLY A 79 0.29 20.81 7.61
N LYS A 80 -0.61 19.84 7.51
CA LYS A 80 -1.29 19.42 6.28
C LYS A 80 -2.80 19.70 6.39
N GLU A 81 -3.54 19.33 5.36
CA GLU A 81 -4.99 19.47 5.30
C GLU A 81 -5.66 18.79 6.53
N PRO A 82 -6.79 19.32 7.04
CA PRO A 82 -7.50 18.70 8.15
C PRO A 82 -7.82 17.23 7.89
N GLY A 83 -7.44 16.36 8.82
CA GLY A 83 -7.64 14.91 8.70
C GLY A 83 -6.63 14.20 7.79
N ALA A 84 -5.60 14.89 7.29
CA ALA A 84 -4.52 14.26 6.57
C ALA A 84 -3.80 13.21 7.43
N GLN A 85 -3.45 12.10 6.79
CA GLN A 85 -2.67 11.02 7.37
C GLN A 85 -1.43 10.79 6.51
N GLU A 86 -0.36 10.36 7.14
CA GLU A 86 0.86 9.93 6.49
C GLU A 86 1.05 8.43 6.69
N VAL A 87 1.58 7.77 5.66
CA VAL A 87 1.92 6.35 5.68
C VAL A 87 3.30 6.19 5.07
N THR A 88 4.11 5.30 5.65
CA THR A 88 5.38 4.88 5.07
C THR A 88 5.20 3.48 4.50
N PHE A 89 5.58 3.28 3.24
CA PHE A 89 5.54 1.99 2.57
C PHE A 89 6.89 1.70 1.92
N ASP A 90 7.75 0.97 2.62
CA ASP A 90 9.07 0.62 2.11
C ASP A 90 8.98 -0.55 1.14
N ILE A 91 9.53 -0.37 -0.06
CA ILE A 91 9.51 -1.38 -1.13
C ILE A 91 10.93 -1.91 -1.32
N ILE A 92 11.16 -3.15 -0.91
CA ILE A 92 12.45 -3.82 -1.03
C ILE A 92 12.45 -4.70 -2.27
N ILE A 93 13.32 -4.38 -3.24
CA ILE A 93 13.55 -5.21 -4.44
C ILE A 93 14.93 -5.84 -4.32
N THR A 94 14.96 -7.17 -4.16
CA THR A 94 16.19 -7.95 -4.14
C THR A 94 16.55 -8.42 -5.53
N ARG A 95 17.84 -8.61 -5.79
CA ARG A 95 18.29 -9.35 -6.97
C ARG A 95 18.16 -10.84 -6.64
N GLY A 96 17.38 -11.58 -7.44
CA GLY A 96 17.29 -13.04 -7.34
C GLY A 96 18.62 -13.74 -7.54
#